data_AF-A0A3B9SR41-F1
#
_entry.id   AF-A0A3B9SR41-F1
#
_cell.length_a   1.000
_cell.length_b   1.000
_cell.length_c   1.000
_cell.angle_alpha   90.00
_cell.angle_beta   90.00
_cell.angle_gamma   90.00
#
_symmetry.space_group_name_H-M   'P 1'
#
loop_
_entity.id
_entity.type
_entity.pdbx_description
1 polymer ?
#
loop_
_entity_poly.entity_id
_entity_poly.type
_entity_poly.pdbx_seq_one_letter_code
_entity_poly.pdbx_strand_id
1 'polypeptide(L)'
;MLPLRWRLTLTYTGVLALTLVVFSVALYGGLQHYLLRQTDRALAFRAADVAYQLNTPRMHGWRRGIMLPEISVFVNPGTYLQIVDATGEVVARSANLGTESLPVVPGTLELARQNGAFFQTVHADGEKLRLYNLPLTASDRFVGLLQVGQSLAPINNMLFRLAQVLFFVGLAVTALAAGLGYYLARAALAPVEHVTRVAAAIGETQDLDRRVDYQGPPDEIGKLAATFNKMLARLAAAQRSLAEAYAAQRRFVADVSHELRTPLTIIRGNLELLQQMDQGNGPRREVLADATGEAERMSRLLNNLLILARADAGQHIEKAPLDLGALVQDVARQAPLLGPNPFRTRNLDTLSGAQIMGHADYLKQLFLILLDNAFKYTPPAGEITLAANRQERWYAVSV
;
A
#
# COMPACT_ATOMS: atom_id res chain seq x y z
N MET A 1 -17.59 -3.42 0.49
CA MET A 1 -16.46 -3.14 -0.43
C MET A 1 -16.05 -4.45 -1.10
N LEU A 2 -15.81 -4.46 -2.43
CA LEU A 2 -15.36 -5.67 -3.13
C LEU A 2 -13.98 -6.12 -2.61
N PRO A 3 -13.72 -7.43 -2.42
CA PRO A 3 -12.41 -7.94 -2.05
C PRO A 3 -11.33 -7.51 -3.05
N LEU A 4 -10.10 -7.26 -2.59
CA LEU A 4 -8.99 -6.82 -3.46
C LEU A 4 -8.77 -7.77 -4.66
N ARG A 5 -8.96 -9.08 -4.44
CA ARG A 5 -8.92 -10.14 -5.47
C ARG A 5 -9.86 -9.85 -6.64
N TRP A 6 -11.10 -9.46 -6.34
CA TRP A 6 -12.11 -9.12 -7.35
C TRP A 6 -11.76 -7.83 -8.07
N ARG A 7 -11.28 -6.82 -7.34
CA ARG A 7 -10.91 -5.52 -7.92
C ARG A 7 -9.76 -5.66 -8.93
N LEU A 8 -8.72 -6.40 -8.57
CA LEU A 8 -7.59 -6.67 -9.48
C LEU A 8 -8.02 -7.50 -10.69
N THR A 9 -8.75 -8.60 -10.46
CA THR A 9 -9.21 -9.46 -11.57
C THR A 9 -10.09 -8.69 -12.56
N LEU A 10 -11.07 -7.91 -12.06
CA LEU A 10 -11.96 -7.14 -12.92
C LEU A 10 -11.23 -6.03 -13.67
N THR A 11 -10.29 -5.33 -13.04
CA THR A 11 -9.54 -4.26 -13.72
C THR A 11 -8.66 -4.79 -14.82
N TYR A 12 -7.85 -5.83 -14.56
CA TYR A 12 -7.00 -6.43 -15.61
C TYR A 12 -7.82 -7.09 -16.72
N THR A 13 -8.89 -7.82 -16.36
CA THR A 13 -9.78 -8.44 -17.36
C THR A 13 -10.50 -7.38 -18.18
N GLY A 14 -10.94 -6.28 -17.56
CA GLY A 14 -11.59 -5.16 -18.25
C GLY A 14 -10.66 -4.44 -19.23
N VAL A 15 -9.40 -4.19 -18.82
CA VAL A 15 -8.38 -3.62 -19.71
C VAL A 15 -8.12 -4.57 -20.89
N LEU A 16 -7.94 -5.87 -20.63
CA LEU A 16 -7.74 -6.86 -21.68
C LEU A 16 -8.93 -6.90 -22.66
N ALA A 17 -10.16 -6.98 -22.15
CA ALA A 17 -11.36 -6.98 -22.97
C ALA A 17 -11.45 -5.72 -23.84
N LEU A 18 -11.16 -4.54 -23.28
CA LEU A 18 -11.13 -3.29 -24.03
C LEU A 18 -10.06 -3.32 -25.13
N THR A 19 -8.85 -3.79 -24.83
CA THR A 19 -7.78 -3.91 -25.84
C THR A 19 -8.16 -4.86 -26.97
N LEU A 20 -8.81 -5.98 -26.66
CA LEU A 20 -9.29 -6.93 -27.66
C LEU A 20 -10.39 -6.34 -28.53
N VAL A 21 -11.32 -5.56 -27.95
CA VAL A 21 -12.37 -4.86 -28.71
C VAL A 21 -11.75 -3.83 -29.65
N VAL A 22 -10.84 -2.98 -29.17
CA VAL A 22 -10.16 -1.98 -29.99
C VAL A 22 -9.37 -2.64 -31.12
N PHE A 23 -8.61 -3.69 -30.82
CA PHE A 23 -7.88 -4.46 -31.82
C PHE A 23 -8.82 -5.09 -32.85
N SER A 24 -9.93 -5.69 -32.42
CA SER A 24 -10.91 -6.32 -33.30
C SER A 24 -11.56 -5.33 -34.25
N VAL A 25 -11.94 -4.14 -33.75
CA VAL A 25 -12.52 -3.07 -34.57
C VAL A 25 -11.49 -2.53 -35.58
N ALA A 26 -10.25 -2.29 -35.14
CA ALA A 26 -9.18 -1.82 -36.02
C ALA A 26 -8.85 -2.84 -37.12
N LEU A 27 -8.75 -4.13 -36.77
CA LEU A 27 -8.47 -5.20 -37.72
C LEU A 27 -9.63 -5.37 -38.72
N TYR A 28 -10.88 -5.41 -38.25
CA TYR A 28 -12.07 -5.52 -39.09
C TYR A 28 -12.15 -4.34 -40.07
N GLY A 29 -12.07 -3.10 -39.57
CA GLY A 29 -12.14 -1.89 -40.38
C GLY A 29 -10.98 -1.79 -41.37
N GLY A 30 -9.76 -2.14 -40.92
CA GLY A 30 -8.57 -2.18 -41.77
C GLY A 30 -8.70 -3.18 -42.92
N LEU A 31 -9.16 -4.41 -42.64
CA LEU A 31 -9.36 -5.43 -43.67
C LEU A 31 -10.50 -5.06 -44.62
N GLN A 32 -11.63 -4.55 -44.10
CA GLN A 32 -12.75 -4.08 -44.93
C GLN A 32 -12.30 -3.00 -45.91
N HIS A 33 -11.56 -2.00 -45.42
CA HIS A 33 -11.04 -0.90 -46.23
C HIS A 33 -10.04 -1.39 -47.28
N TYR A 34 -9.16 -2.32 -46.90
CA TYR A 34 -8.21 -2.95 -47.81
C TYR A 34 -8.92 -3.71 -48.95
N LEU A 35 -9.88 -4.57 -48.61
CA LEU A 35 -10.63 -5.37 -49.59
C LEU A 35 -11.45 -4.50 -50.54
N LEU A 36 -12.14 -3.47 -50.04
CA LEU A 36 -12.90 -2.54 -50.89
C LEU A 36 -11.99 -1.77 -51.85
N ARG A 37 -10.84 -1.26 -51.39
CA ARG A 37 -9.87 -0.59 -52.27
C ARG A 37 -9.27 -1.53 -53.30
N GLN A 38 -9.04 -2.79 -52.94
CA GLN A 38 -8.56 -3.81 -53.85
C GLN A 38 -9.60 -4.12 -54.94
N THR A 39 -10.87 -4.27 -54.56
CA THR A 39 -11.99 -4.42 -55.51
C THR A 39 -12.12 -3.22 -56.44
N ASP A 40 -12.07 -2.00 -55.90
CA ASP A 40 -12.16 -0.78 -56.71
C ASP A 40 -11.02 -0.70 -57.75
N ARG A 41 -9.78 -1.02 -57.35
CA ARG A 41 -8.64 -1.10 -58.28
C ARG A 41 -8.83 -2.19 -59.34
N ALA A 42 -9.32 -3.37 -58.94
CA ALA A 42 -9.55 -4.48 -59.86
C ALA A 42 -10.64 -4.16 -60.89
N LEU A 43 -11.74 -3.52 -60.47
CA LEU A 43 -12.82 -3.08 -61.36
C LEU A 43 -12.33 -2.03 -62.35
N ALA A 44 -11.58 -1.02 -61.88
CA ALA A 44 -11.03 0.02 -62.75
C ALA A 44 -10.05 -0.54 -63.78
N PHE A 45 -9.15 -1.45 -63.37
CA PHE A 45 -8.21 -2.11 -64.29
C PHE A 45 -8.93 -2.92 -65.37
N ARG A 46 -9.95 -3.71 -64.98
CA ARG A 46 -10.75 -4.50 -65.93
C ARG A 46 -11.55 -3.63 -66.89
N ALA A 47 -12.14 -2.55 -66.40
CA ALA A 47 -12.85 -1.62 -67.26
C ALA A 47 -11.92 -0.94 -68.27
N ALA A 48 -10.71 -0.56 -67.86
CA ALA A 48 -9.70 0.02 -68.74
C ALA A 48 -9.24 -0.98 -69.82
N ASP A 49 -9.01 -2.25 -69.46
CA ASP A 49 -8.64 -3.31 -70.41
C ASP A 49 -9.74 -3.54 -71.45
N VAL A 50 -11.00 -3.67 -71.01
CA VAL A 50 -12.15 -3.82 -71.92
C VAL A 50 -12.32 -2.59 -72.81
N ALA A 51 -12.22 -1.38 -72.25
CA ALA A 51 -12.32 -0.14 -73.02
C ALA A 51 -11.20 0.01 -74.07
N TYR A 52 -9.97 -0.39 -73.73
CA TYR A 52 -8.84 -0.37 -74.66
C TYR A 52 -9.08 -1.31 -75.86
N GLN A 53 -9.58 -2.53 -75.60
CA GLN A 53 -9.88 -3.48 -76.67
C GLN A 53 -11.01 -3.01 -77.58
N LEU A 54 -12.02 -2.34 -77.03
CA LEU A 54 -13.12 -1.73 -77.78
C LEU A 54 -12.67 -0.55 -78.67
N ASN A 55 -11.59 0.15 -78.31
CA ASN A 55 -11.08 1.33 -79.03
C ASN A 55 -10.02 0.99 -80.10
N THR A 56 -9.78 -0.29 -80.40
CA THR A 56 -8.81 -0.69 -81.43
C THR A 56 -9.34 -0.41 -82.86
N PRO A 57 -8.50 0.05 -83.83
CA PRO A 57 -8.96 0.64 -85.09
C PRO A 57 -9.71 -0.28 -86.07
N ARG A 58 -9.89 -1.57 -85.74
CA ARG A 58 -10.60 -2.55 -86.59
C ARG A 58 -12.13 -2.37 -86.60
N MET A 59 -12.68 -1.42 -85.84
CA MET A 59 -14.13 -1.19 -85.72
C MET A 59 -14.61 0.14 -86.36
N HIS A 60 -14.28 0.43 -87.62
CA HIS A 60 -14.83 1.59 -88.36
C HIS A 60 -16.31 1.41 -88.81
N GLY A 61 -17.10 0.56 -88.13
CA GLY A 61 -18.44 0.14 -88.56
C GLY A 61 -19.59 0.41 -87.56
N TRP A 62 -19.42 1.34 -86.61
CA TRP A 62 -20.31 1.55 -85.45
C TRP A 62 -21.79 1.91 -85.72
N ARG A 63 -22.29 1.95 -86.97
CA ARG A 63 -23.66 2.40 -87.29
C ARG A 63 -24.65 1.33 -87.79
N ARG A 64 -24.26 0.07 -88.02
CA ARG A 64 -25.21 -0.98 -88.44
C ARG A 64 -24.84 -2.35 -87.88
N GLY A 65 -25.64 -2.86 -86.95
CA GLY A 65 -25.59 -4.25 -86.49
C GLY A 65 -24.44 -4.52 -85.53
N ILE A 66 -24.70 -4.34 -84.25
CA ILE A 66 -23.72 -4.52 -83.17
C ILE A 66 -23.53 -6.03 -82.93
N MET A 67 -22.56 -6.65 -83.62
CA MET A 67 -21.92 -7.85 -83.09
C MET A 67 -20.68 -7.41 -82.33
N LEU A 68 -20.86 -7.17 -81.03
CA LEU A 68 -19.72 -7.07 -80.12
C LEU A 68 -19.03 -8.44 -80.09
N PRO A 69 -17.69 -8.50 -79.97
CA PRO A 69 -17.02 -9.75 -79.68
C PRO A 69 -17.66 -10.38 -78.44
N GLU A 70 -17.83 -11.70 -78.42
CA GLU A 70 -18.44 -12.35 -77.27
C GLU A 70 -17.69 -11.92 -76.00
N ILE A 71 -18.39 -11.19 -75.12
CA ILE A 71 -17.87 -10.74 -73.82
C ILE A 71 -17.58 -11.97 -72.90
N SER A 72 -17.78 -13.19 -73.41
CA SER A 72 -17.44 -14.48 -72.83
C SER A 72 -15.96 -14.63 -72.47
N VAL A 73 -15.05 -13.92 -73.16
CA VAL A 73 -13.60 -13.98 -72.87
C VAL A 73 -13.20 -13.31 -71.54
N PHE A 74 -14.06 -12.46 -70.98
CA PHE A 74 -13.81 -11.72 -69.73
C PHE A 74 -14.53 -12.29 -68.50
N VAL A 75 -15.10 -13.50 -68.62
CA VAL A 75 -15.95 -14.09 -67.58
C VAL A 75 -15.09 -14.65 -66.45
N ASN A 76 -14.96 -13.88 -65.37
CA ASN A 76 -14.59 -14.39 -64.05
C ASN A 76 -15.85 -14.60 -63.21
N PRO A 77 -15.96 -15.69 -62.43
CA PRO A 77 -17.07 -15.90 -61.50
C PRO A 77 -17.27 -14.67 -60.60
N GLY A 78 -18.49 -14.12 -60.54
CA GLY A 78 -18.85 -12.98 -59.71
C GLY A 78 -18.47 -11.58 -60.25
N THR A 79 -17.98 -11.46 -61.49
CA THR A 79 -17.73 -10.16 -62.16
C THR A 79 -18.65 -9.98 -63.36
N TYR A 80 -19.46 -8.94 -63.35
CA TYR A 80 -20.49 -8.67 -64.34
C TYR A 80 -20.09 -7.49 -65.21
N LEU A 81 -20.35 -7.54 -66.51
CA LEU A 81 -20.09 -6.44 -67.44
C LEU A 81 -21.35 -6.11 -68.21
N GLN A 82 -21.65 -4.83 -68.36
CA GLN A 82 -22.77 -4.33 -69.13
C GLN A 82 -22.36 -3.08 -69.90
N ILE A 83 -22.75 -2.99 -71.17
CA ILE A 83 -22.62 -1.77 -71.98
C ILE A 83 -24.03 -1.21 -72.19
N VAL A 84 -24.18 0.05 -71.86
CA VAL A 84 -25.42 0.81 -71.99
C VAL A 84 -25.19 1.92 -73.00
N ASP A 85 -26.14 2.18 -73.89
CA ASP A 85 -26.03 3.29 -74.84
C ASP A 85 -26.28 4.66 -74.16
N ALA A 86 -26.27 5.74 -74.95
CA ALA A 86 -26.57 7.09 -74.47
C ALA A 86 -28.04 7.30 -74.04
N THR A 87 -28.96 6.38 -74.37
CA THR A 87 -30.38 6.43 -74.01
C THR A 87 -30.69 5.64 -72.73
N GLY A 88 -29.77 4.79 -72.28
CA GLY A 88 -29.96 3.93 -71.11
C GLY A 88 -30.34 2.49 -71.46
N GLU A 89 -30.39 2.14 -72.74
CA GLU A 89 -30.67 0.77 -73.18
C GLU A 89 -29.42 -0.10 -73.15
N VAL A 90 -29.59 -1.34 -72.69
CA VAL A 90 -28.50 -2.32 -72.62
C VAL A 90 -28.17 -2.85 -74.01
N VAL A 91 -27.00 -2.48 -74.51
CA VAL A 91 -26.49 -2.89 -75.82
C VAL A 91 -25.76 -4.23 -75.73
N ALA A 92 -25.09 -4.48 -74.59
CA ALA A 92 -24.27 -5.66 -74.39
C ALA A 92 -24.18 -6.06 -72.94
N ARG A 93 -23.96 -7.35 -72.69
CA ARG A 93 -23.74 -7.89 -71.35
C ARG A 93 -22.84 -9.11 -71.39
N SER A 94 -22.15 -9.37 -70.28
CA SER A 94 -21.39 -10.60 -70.07
C SER A 94 -22.33 -11.81 -69.94
N ALA A 95 -21.88 -12.98 -70.39
CA ALA A 95 -22.68 -14.20 -70.38
C ALA A 95 -23.15 -14.62 -68.98
N ASN A 96 -22.40 -14.29 -67.94
CA ASN A 96 -22.73 -14.60 -66.55
C ASN A 96 -23.81 -13.69 -65.91
N LEU A 97 -24.25 -12.64 -66.60
CA LEU A 97 -25.49 -11.91 -66.25
C LEU A 97 -26.74 -12.67 -66.72
N GLY A 98 -26.61 -13.63 -67.64
CA GLY A 98 -27.76 -14.34 -68.19
C GLY A 98 -28.80 -13.37 -68.78
N THR A 99 -30.04 -13.44 -68.28
CA THR A 99 -31.14 -12.54 -68.65
C THR A 99 -31.23 -11.29 -67.78
N GLU A 100 -30.50 -11.25 -66.67
CA GLU A 100 -30.48 -10.11 -65.75
C GLU A 100 -29.68 -8.92 -66.32
N SER A 101 -29.86 -7.76 -65.69
CA SER A 101 -29.14 -6.52 -66.02
C SER A 101 -28.61 -5.85 -64.76
N LEU A 102 -27.46 -5.18 -64.87
CA LEU A 102 -26.96 -4.32 -63.82
C LEU A 102 -27.88 -3.08 -63.73
N PRO A 103 -28.33 -2.71 -62.51
CA PRO A 103 -29.26 -1.60 -62.37
C PRO A 103 -28.59 -0.28 -62.74
N VAL A 104 -29.17 0.42 -63.71
CA VAL A 104 -28.78 1.78 -64.08
C VAL A 104 -29.60 2.74 -63.22
N VAL A 105 -29.00 3.21 -62.12
CA VAL A 105 -29.66 4.14 -61.19
C VAL A 105 -29.93 5.46 -61.92
N PRO A 106 -31.09 6.11 -61.72
CA PRO A 106 -31.35 7.44 -62.30
C PRO A 106 -30.21 8.42 -61.99
N GLY A 107 -29.74 9.14 -63.02
CA GLY A 107 -28.61 10.07 -62.93
C GLY A 107 -27.22 9.45 -63.17
N THR A 108 -27.08 8.12 -63.28
CA THR A 108 -25.79 7.46 -63.57
C THR A 108 -25.18 7.94 -64.89
N LEU A 109 -25.99 8.10 -65.94
CA LEU A 109 -25.54 8.56 -67.26
C LEU A 109 -25.12 10.03 -67.25
N GLU A 110 -25.85 10.90 -66.53
CA GLU A 110 -25.49 12.30 -66.36
C GLU A 110 -24.19 12.45 -65.56
N LEU A 111 -24.06 11.71 -64.46
CA LEU A 111 -22.84 11.68 -63.66
C LEU A 111 -21.64 11.19 -64.47
N ALA A 112 -21.80 10.16 -65.29
CA ALA A 112 -20.73 9.67 -66.16
C ALA A 112 -20.32 10.71 -67.22
N ARG A 113 -21.31 11.46 -67.74
CA ARG A 113 -21.09 12.52 -68.73
C ARG A 113 -20.37 13.73 -68.14
N GLN A 114 -20.67 14.10 -66.89
CA GLN A 114 -20.13 15.30 -66.23
C GLN A 114 -18.82 15.04 -65.48
N ASN A 115 -18.74 13.95 -64.72
CA ASN A 115 -17.67 13.68 -63.76
C ASN A 115 -16.69 12.59 -64.22
N GLY A 116 -16.91 12.01 -65.40
CA GLY A 116 -16.08 10.93 -65.90
C GLY A 116 -16.35 9.60 -65.20
N ALA A 117 -15.30 8.82 -64.93
CA ALA A 117 -15.44 7.50 -64.34
C ALA A 117 -15.63 7.56 -62.82
N PHE A 118 -16.53 6.74 -62.27
CA PHE A 118 -16.83 6.73 -60.82
C PHE A 118 -17.24 5.35 -60.30
N PHE A 119 -17.15 5.18 -58.99
CA PHE A 119 -17.60 3.97 -58.30
C PHE A 119 -18.98 4.17 -57.67
N GLN A 120 -19.78 3.12 -57.68
CA GLN A 120 -21.10 3.11 -57.05
C GLN A 120 -21.37 1.75 -56.41
N THR A 121 -22.04 1.72 -55.27
CA THR A 121 -22.52 0.48 -54.68
C THR A 121 -24.03 0.40 -54.87
N VAL A 122 -24.51 -0.68 -55.47
CA VAL A 122 -25.92 -0.90 -55.76
C VAL A 122 -26.40 -2.17 -55.08
N HIS A 123 -27.71 -2.27 -54.89
CA HIS A 123 -28.36 -3.48 -54.43
C HIS A 123 -29.10 -4.11 -55.61
N ALA A 124 -28.75 -5.34 -55.96
CA ALA A 124 -29.39 -6.10 -57.03
C ALA A 124 -29.64 -7.52 -56.54
N ASP A 125 -30.86 -8.02 -56.71
CA ASP A 125 -31.27 -9.37 -56.33
C ASP A 125 -30.89 -9.78 -54.88
N GLY A 126 -31.05 -8.84 -53.94
CA GLY A 126 -30.71 -9.05 -52.52
C GLY A 126 -29.21 -8.99 -52.19
N GLU A 127 -28.33 -8.87 -53.18
CA GLU A 127 -26.89 -8.73 -52.99
C GLU A 127 -26.40 -7.28 -53.15
N LYS A 128 -25.30 -6.95 -52.46
CA LYS A 128 -24.57 -5.70 -52.66
C LYS A 128 -23.55 -5.90 -53.78
N LEU A 129 -23.68 -5.12 -54.84
CA LEU A 129 -22.71 -5.09 -55.94
C LEU A 129 -21.91 -3.78 -55.88
N ARG A 130 -20.60 -3.87 -56.11
CA ARG A 130 -19.74 -2.72 -56.35
C ARG A 130 -19.57 -2.54 -57.85
N LEU A 131 -19.98 -1.39 -58.38
CA LEU A 131 -19.91 -1.03 -59.78
C LEU A 131 -18.83 0.02 -60.02
N TYR A 132 -18.15 -0.09 -61.14
CA TYR A 132 -17.34 0.95 -61.74
C TYR A 132 -17.95 1.34 -63.08
N ASN A 133 -18.32 2.62 -63.19
CA ASN A 133 -18.99 3.21 -64.34
C ASN A 133 -17.94 3.99 -65.15
N LEU A 134 -17.63 3.55 -66.36
CA LEU A 134 -16.65 4.16 -67.26
C LEU A 134 -17.35 4.70 -68.52
N PRO A 135 -17.40 6.03 -68.75
CA PRO A 135 -18.00 6.59 -69.96
C PRO A 135 -17.22 6.18 -71.21
N LEU A 136 -17.93 5.73 -72.24
CA LEU A 136 -17.38 5.43 -73.55
C LEU A 136 -17.55 6.66 -74.45
N THR A 137 -16.44 7.12 -75.03
CA THR A 137 -16.42 8.26 -75.95
C THR A 137 -15.92 7.84 -77.33
N ALA A 138 -16.59 8.36 -78.35
CA ALA A 138 -16.32 8.12 -79.77
C ALA A 138 -16.11 9.47 -80.45
N SER A 139 -14.94 9.73 -81.04
CA SER A 139 -14.66 11.02 -81.68
C SER A 139 -15.03 12.22 -80.79
N ASP A 140 -14.65 12.13 -79.50
CA ASP A 140 -14.91 13.15 -78.47
C ASP A 140 -16.40 13.38 -78.11
N ARG A 141 -17.29 12.44 -78.45
CA ARG A 141 -18.70 12.45 -78.05
C ARG A 141 -19.03 11.25 -77.16
N PHE A 142 -19.80 11.50 -76.10
CA PHE A 142 -20.36 10.45 -75.26
C PHE A 142 -21.29 9.54 -76.06
N VAL A 143 -20.99 8.24 -76.12
CA VAL A 143 -21.79 7.24 -76.87
C VAL A 143 -22.45 6.21 -75.98
N GLY A 144 -21.98 6.05 -74.74
CA GLY A 144 -22.55 5.10 -73.81
C GLY A 144 -21.71 4.94 -72.55
N LEU A 145 -22.05 3.93 -71.77
CA LEU A 145 -21.47 3.63 -70.48
C LEU A 145 -21.06 2.15 -70.40
N LEU A 146 -19.80 1.89 -70.06
CA LEU A 146 -19.33 0.58 -69.66
C LEU A 146 -19.46 0.44 -68.14
N GLN A 147 -20.25 -0.51 -67.69
CA GLN A 147 -20.40 -0.86 -66.28
C GLN A 147 -19.68 -2.17 -66.01
N VAL A 148 -18.75 -2.16 -65.05
CA VAL A 148 -18.10 -3.38 -64.54
C VAL A 148 -18.46 -3.52 -63.08
N GLY A 149 -19.15 -4.59 -62.73
CA GLY A 149 -19.64 -4.88 -61.39
C GLY A 149 -19.00 -6.12 -60.78
N GLN A 150 -18.87 -6.15 -59.45
CA GLN A 150 -18.48 -7.34 -58.71
C GLN A 150 -19.38 -7.51 -57.47
N SER A 151 -19.77 -8.75 -57.16
CA SER A 151 -20.51 -9.04 -55.93
C SER A 151 -19.63 -8.84 -54.70
N LEU A 152 -20.16 -8.11 -53.71
CA LEU A 152 -19.56 -7.95 -52.39
C LEU A 152 -19.97 -9.07 -51.42
N ALA A 153 -20.82 -10.02 -51.83
CA ALA A 153 -21.23 -11.13 -50.97
C ALA A 153 -20.05 -11.96 -50.45
N PRO A 154 -19.03 -12.33 -51.26
CA PRO A 154 -17.85 -13.05 -50.76
C PRO A 154 -17.08 -12.25 -49.70
N ILE A 155 -16.93 -10.94 -49.90
CA ILE A 155 -16.25 -10.03 -48.97
C ILE A 155 -17.05 -9.91 -47.67
N ASN A 156 -18.36 -9.68 -47.76
CA ASN A 156 -19.22 -9.57 -46.59
C ASN A 156 -19.26 -10.89 -45.80
N ASN A 157 -19.31 -12.03 -46.46
CA ASN A 157 -19.26 -13.35 -45.82
C ASN A 157 -17.92 -13.59 -45.12
N MET A 158 -16.81 -13.18 -45.74
CA MET A 158 -15.48 -13.25 -45.14
C MET A 158 -15.36 -12.34 -43.91
N LEU A 159 -15.84 -11.10 -44.00
CA LEU A 159 -15.86 -10.15 -42.89
C LEU A 159 -16.78 -10.64 -41.76
N PHE A 160 -17.92 -11.24 -42.07
CA PHE A 160 -18.82 -11.82 -41.08
C PHE A 160 -18.16 -13.01 -40.35
N ARG A 161 -17.51 -13.92 -41.09
CA ARG A 161 -16.73 -15.01 -40.48
C ARG A 161 -15.60 -14.48 -39.61
N LEU A 162 -14.89 -13.44 -40.05
CA LEU A 162 -13.87 -12.78 -39.26
C LEU A 162 -14.47 -12.20 -37.96
N ALA A 163 -15.59 -11.50 -38.04
CA ALA A 163 -16.27 -10.94 -36.87
C ALA A 163 -16.70 -12.04 -35.88
N GLN A 164 -17.23 -13.16 -36.36
CA GLN A 164 -17.56 -14.32 -35.52
C GLN A 164 -16.30 -14.89 -34.84
N VAL A 165 -15.23 -15.10 -35.58
CA VAL A 165 -13.96 -15.60 -35.03
C VAL A 165 -13.42 -14.64 -33.97
N LEU A 166 -13.36 -13.33 -34.26
CA LEU A 166 -12.92 -12.31 -33.30
C LEU A 166 -13.78 -12.29 -32.04
N PHE A 167 -15.10 -12.42 -32.18
CA PHE A 167 -16.02 -12.46 -31.05
C PHE A 167 -15.80 -13.70 -30.17
N PHE A 168 -15.81 -14.91 -30.75
CA PHE A 168 -15.67 -16.15 -29.98
C PHE A 168 -14.27 -16.31 -29.38
N VAL A 169 -13.21 -15.99 -30.14
CA VAL A 169 -11.84 -16.02 -29.62
C VAL A 169 -11.65 -14.95 -28.56
N GLY A 170 -12.13 -13.73 -28.77
CA GLY A 170 -12.07 -12.64 -27.78
C GLY A 170 -12.80 -13.01 -26.48
N LEU A 171 -13.98 -13.61 -26.58
CA LEU A 171 -14.74 -14.10 -25.44
C LEU A 171 -13.97 -15.22 -24.69
N ALA A 172 -13.45 -16.21 -25.42
CA ALA A 172 -12.71 -17.32 -24.84
C ALA A 172 -11.43 -16.85 -24.13
N VAL A 173 -10.66 -15.96 -24.75
CA VAL A 173 -9.44 -15.36 -24.16
C VAL A 173 -9.79 -14.54 -22.92
N THR A 174 -10.85 -13.73 -22.97
CA THR A 174 -11.29 -12.92 -21.83
C THR A 174 -11.75 -13.80 -20.66
N ALA A 175 -12.54 -14.84 -20.93
CA ALA A 175 -12.99 -15.78 -19.91
C ALA A 175 -11.82 -16.56 -19.27
N LEU A 176 -10.86 -17.01 -20.09
CA LEU A 176 -9.66 -17.69 -19.63
C LEU A 176 -8.81 -16.76 -18.75
N ALA A 177 -8.59 -15.52 -19.20
CA ALA A 177 -7.85 -14.52 -18.44
C ALA A 177 -8.54 -14.17 -17.11
N ALA A 178 -9.88 -14.07 -17.09
CA ALA A 178 -10.64 -13.86 -15.86
C ALA A 178 -10.46 -15.03 -14.87
N GLY A 179 -10.56 -16.27 -15.36
CA GLY A 179 -10.38 -17.48 -14.54
C GLY A 179 -8.98 -17.60 -13.97
N LEU A 180 -7.95 -17.44 -14.82
CA LEU A 180 -6.54 -17.47 -14.41
C LEU A 180 -6.21 -16.31 -13.46
N GLY A 181 -6.66 -15.09 -13.79
CA GLY A 181 -6.47 -13.91 -12.95
C GLY A 181 -7.07 -14.09 -11.56
N TYR A 182 -8.28 -14.63 -11.48
CA TYR A 182 -8.93 -14.96 -10.20
C TYR A 182 -8.14 -16.02 -9.41
N TYR A 183 -7.70 -17.09 -10.07
CA TYR A 183 -6.94 -18.16 -9.45
C TYR A 183 -5.60 -17.67 -8.88
N LEU A 184 -4.83 -16.92 -9.69
CA LEU A 184 -3.54 -16.35 -9.28
C LEU A 184 -3.72 -15.33 -8.15
N ALA A 185 -4.73 -14.44 -8.25
CA ALA A 185 -5.03 -13.49 -7.18
C ALA A 185 -5.41 -14.21 -5.89
N ARG A 186 -6.18 -15.30 -5.97
CA ARG A 186 -6.53 -16.12 -4.79
C ARG A 186 -5.29 -16.74 -4.14
N ALA A 187 -4.40 -17.33 -4.94
CA ALA A 187 -3.17 -17.94 -4.44
C ALA A 187 -2.23 -16.89 -3.81
N ALA A 188 -2.00 -15.76 -4.49
CA ALA A 188 -1.10 -14.71 -4.02
C ALA A 188 -1.59 -14.00 -2.75
N LEU A 189 -2.92 -13.84 -2.59
CA LEU A 189 -3.50 -13.17 -1.43
C LEU A 189 -3.88 -14.14 -0.30
N ALA A 190 -3.70 -15.45 -0.45
CA ALA A 190 -4.01 -16.42 0.60
C ALA A 190 -3.13 -16.24 1.86
N PRO A 191 -1.81 -16.01 1.75
CA PRO A 191 -0.97 -15.77 2.92
C PRO A 191 -1.33 -14.50 3.69
N VAL A 192 -1.70 -13.42 2.98
CA VAL A 192 -2.18 -12.17 3.62
C VAL A 192 -3.40 -12.45 4.49
N GLU A 193 -4.36 -13.22 3.98
CA GLU A 193 -5.56 -13.60 4.71
C GLU A 193 -5.23 -14.43 5.96
N HIS A 194 -4.21 -15.30 5.88
CA HIS A 194 -3.71 -16.04 7.03
C HIS A 194 -3.13 -15.10 8.10
N VAL A 195 -2.25 -14.16 7.73
CA VAL A 195 -1.68 -13.18 8.67
C VAL A 195 -2.78 -12.37 9.34
N THR A 196 -3.74 -11.84 8.57
CA THR A 196 -4.87 -11.06 9.11
C THR A 196 -5.70 -11.88 10.09
N ARG A 197 -5.98 -13.15 9.78
CA ARG A 197 -6.75 -14.04 10.65
C ARG A 197 -6.02 -14.33 11.97
N VAL A 198 -4.72 -14.62 11.90
CA VAL A 198 -3.91 -14.86 13.10
C VAL A 198 -3.81 -13.58 13.95
N ALA A 199 -3.60 -12.43 13.32
CA ALA A 199 -3.56 -11.14 14.02
C ALA A 199 -4.89 -10.81 14.71
N ALA A 200 -6.03 -11.04 14.04
CA ALA A 200 -7.35 -10.87 14.63
C ALA A 200 -7.56 -11.80 15.84
N ALA A 201 -7.21 -13.08 15.70
CA ALA A 201 -7.30 -14.03 16.80
C ALA A 201 -6.43 -13.64 18.00
N ILE A 202 -5.21 -13.14 17.77
CA ILE A 202 -4.34 -12.62 18.85
C ILE A 202 -4.97 -11.42 19.55
N GLY A 203 -5.58 -10.51 18.78
CA GLY A 203 -6.29 -9.36 19.34
C GLY A 203 -7.49 -9.75 20.21
N GLU A 204 -8.25 -10.77 19.78
CA GLU A 204 -9.41 -11.28 20.51
C GLU A 204 -9.01 -12.06 21.78
N THR A 205 -8.00 -12.94 21.70
CA THR A 205 -7.58 -13.76 22.84
C THR A 205 -6.58 -13.08 23.77
N GLN A 206 -6.01 -11.94 23.36
CA GLN A 206 -4.90 -11.26 24.03
C GLN A 206 -3.67 -12.17 24.27
N ASP A 207 -3.55 -13.24 23.49
CA ASP A 207 -2.44 -14.19 23.58
C ASP A 207 -1.26 -13.70 22.74
N LEU A 208 -0.38 -12.94 23.40
CA LEU A 208 0.82 -12.36 22.79
C LEU A 208 1.97 -13.35 22.65
N ASP A 209 1.84 -14.60 23.09
CA ASP A 209 2.88 -15.62 22.87
C ASP A 209 2.67 -16.36 21.55
N ARG A 210 1.45 -16.31 21.01
CA ARG A 210 1.16 -16.78 19.66
C ARG A 210 1.92 -15.96 18.61
N ARG A 211 2.31 -16.62 17.52
CA ARG A 211 3.06 -16.03 16.41
C ARG A 211 2.35 -16.27 15.08
N VAL A 212 2.61 -15.38 14.13
CA VAL A 212 2.28 -15.61 12.72
C VAL A 212 3.32 -16.58 12.17
N ASP A 213 2.92 -17.83 11.94
CA ASP A 213 3.74 -18.84 11.26
C ASP A 213 3.61 -18.65 9.74
N TYR A 214 4.72 -18.31 9.10
CA TYR A 214 4.78 -18.11 7.66
C TYR A 214 5.90 -18.97 7.09
N GLN A 215 5.51 -20.02 6.36
CA GLN A 215 6.41 -21.00 5.74
C GLN A 215 6.65 -20.72 4.25
N GLY A 216 6.29 -19.52 3.77
CA GLY A 216 6.44 -19.13 2.37
C GLY A 216 7.84 -18.57 2.02
N PRO A 217 8.04 -18.13 0.76
CA PRO A 217 9.27 -17.51 0.31
C PRO A 217 9.60 -16.22 1.11
N PRO A 218 10.87 -15.80 1.21
CA PRO A 218 11.27 -14.58 1.92
C PRO A 218 10.93 -13.29 1.13
N ASP A 219 9.65 -13.12 0.81
CA ASP A 219 9.07 -12.00 0.07
C ASP A 219 8.54 -10.90 1.01
N GLU A 220 7.78 -9.96 0.45
CA GLU A 220 7.13 -8.87 1.18
C GLU A 220 6.21 -9.39 2.30
N ILE A 221 5.59 -10.56 2.11
CA ILE A 221 4.70 -11.16 3.09
C ILE A 221 5.51 -11.75 4.25
N GLY A 222 6.63 -12.42 3.96
CA GLY A 222 7.56 -12.89 4.97
C GLY A 222 8.12 -11.74 5.82
N LYS A 223 8.49 -10.62 5.19
CA LYS A 223 8.94 -9.40 5.90
C LYS A 223 7.84 -8.82 6.80
N LEU A 224 6.59 -8.80 6.33
CA LEU A 224 5.44 -8.36 7.12
C LEU A 224 5.23 -9.25 8.35
N ALA A 225 5.21 -10.58 8.17
CA ALA A 225 5.06 -11.55 9.26
C ALA A 225 6.18 -11.41 10.30
N ALA A 226 7.43 -11.30 9.87
CA ALA A 226 8.57 -11.09 10.75
C ALA A 226 8.49 -9.78 11.54
N THR A 227 8.10 -8.69 10.88
CA THR A 227 7.94 -7.37 11.52
C THR A 227 6.80 -7.39 12.54
N PHE A 228 5.69 -8.04 12.21
CA PHE A 228 4.55 -8.21 13.12
C PHE A 228 4.95 -9.04 14.36
N ASN A 229 5.64 -10.17 14.17
CA ASN A 229 6.15 -10.98 15.27
C ASN A 229 7.13 -10.19 16.18
N LYS A 230 7.97 -9.32 15.61
CA LYS A 230 8.85 -8.43 16.39
C LYS A 230 8.06 -7.42 17.22
N MET A 231 6.98 -6.87 16.69
CA MET A 231 6.08 -5.97 17.42
C MET A 231 5.37 -6.71 18.56
N LEU A 232 4.84 -7.92 18.31
CA LEU A 232 4.25 -8.76 19.35
C LEU A 232 5.24 -9.07 20.49
N ALA A 233 6.48 -9.41 20.15
CA ALA A 233 7.51 -9.66 21.15
C ALA A 233 7.80 -8.43 22.04
N ARG A 234 7.83 -7.23 21.44
CA ARG A 234 7.99 -5.97 22.20
C ARG A 234 6.80 -5.70 23.11
N LEU A 235 5.58 -5.94 22.63
CA LEU A 235 4.36 -5.72 23.40
C LEU A 235 4.26 -6.72 24.57
N ALA A 236 4.60 -7.99 24.35
CA ALA A 236 4.67 -9.00 25.40
C ALA A 236 5.71 -8.63 26.47
N ALA A 237 6.90 -8.16 26.06
CA ALA A 237 7.92 -7.70 27.00
C ALA A 237 7.44 -6.50 27.83
N ALA A 238 6.80 -5.51 27.19
CA ALA A 238 6.25 -4.35 27.87
C ALA A 238 5.15 -4.73 28.87
N GLN A 239 4.26 -5.66 28.51
CA GLN A 239 3.22 -6.16 29.42
C GLN A 239 3.81 -6.86 30.65
N ARG A 240 4.87 -7.68 30.47
CA ARG A 240 5.57 -8.32 31.60
C ARG A 240 6.22 -7.29 32.52
N SER A 241 6.94 -6.31 31.96
CA SER A 241 7.55 -5.24 32.77
C SER A 241 6.50 -4.43 33.54
N LEU A 242 5.33 -4.19 32.93
CA LEU A 242 4.24 -3.49 33.60
C LEU A 242 3.65 -4.33 34.74
N ALA A 243 3.46 -5.63 34.53
CA ALA A 243 2.98 -6.55 35.55
C ALA A 243 3.95 -6.65 36.74
N GLU A 244 5.26 -6.72 36.46
CA GLU A 244 6.31 -6.71 37.48
C GLU A 244 6.32 -5.40 38.28
N ALA A 245 6.22 -4.25 37.60
CA ALA A 245 6.15 -2.93 38.23
C ALA A 245 4.91 -2.80 39.13
N TYR A 246 3.74 -3.23 38.67
CA TYR A 246 2.51 -3.24 39.49
C TYR A 246 2.63 -4.18 40.69
N ALA A 247 3.24 -5.35 40.53
CA ALA A 247 3.45 -6.29 41.62
C ALA A 247 4.44 -5.74 42.66
N ALA A 248 5.48 -5.02 42.23
CA ALA A 248 6.40 -4.32 43.12
C ALA A 248 5.70 -3.17 43.86
N GLN A 249 4.91 -2.35 43.16
CA GLN A 249 4.13 -1.26 43.75
C GLN A 249 3.16 -1.78 44.83
N ARG A 250 2.44 -2.88 44.58
CA ARG A 250 1.52 -3.48 45.56
C ARG A 250 2.25 -3.94 46.82
N ARG A 251 3.41 -4.59 46.67
CA ARG A 251 4.25 -5.00 47.80
C ARG A 251 4.71 -3.80 48.61
N PHE A 252 5.24 -2.78 47.93
CA PHE A 252 5.67 -1.54 48.58
C PHE A 252 4.55 -0.89 49.40
N VAL A 253 3.34 -0.75 48.84
CA VAL A 253 2.20 -0.17 49.57
C VAL A 253 1.82 -1.01 50.79
N ALA A 254 1.86 -2.34 50.68
CA ALA A 254 1.60 -3.23 51.80
C ALA A 254 2.64 -3.07 52.91
N ASP A 255 3.93 -3.07 52.56
CA ASP A 255 5.05 -2.93 53.50
C ASP A 255 4.98 -1.59 54.24
N VAL A 256 4.76 -0.48 53.50
CA VAL A 256 4.56 0.85 54.08
C VAL A 256 3.37 0.89 55.03
N SER A 257 2.25 0.26 54.66
CA SER A 257 1.06 0.22 55.53
C SER A 257 1.33 -0.52 56.84
N HIS A 258 2.13 -1.59 56.80
CA HIS A 258 2.54 -2.33 57.99
C HIS A 258 3.49 -1.49 58.87
N GLU A 259 4.54 -0.92 58.27
CA GLU A 259 5.54 -0.11 58.97
C GLU A 259 4.95 1.18 59.58
N LEU A 260 3.85 1.72 59.05
CA LEU A 260 3.12 2.85 59.63
C LEU A 260 2.13 2.45 60.73
N ARG A 261 1.59 1.23 60.70
CA ARG A 261 0.57 0.80 61.67
C ARG A 261 1.17 0.58 63.06
N THR A 262 2.36 0.00 63.13
CA THR A 262 3.08 -0.25 64.39
C THR A 262 3.36 1.03 65.19
N PRO A 263 4.05 2.06 64.65
CA PRO A 263 4.26 3.33 65.33
C PRO A 263 2.95 3.96 65.78
N LEU A 264 1.96 4.00 64.88
CA LEU A 264 0.66 4.61 65.17
C LEU A 264 -0.07 3.91 66.32
N THR A 265 0.08 2.59 66.44
CA THR A 265 -0.51 1.80 67.54
C THR A 265 0.17 2.10 68.87
N ILE A 266 1.50 2.23 68.87
CA ILE A 266 2.30 2.60 70.04
C ILE A 266 1.96 4.02 70.51
N ILE A 267 1.94 4.99 69.59
CA ILE A 267 1.54 6.38 69.88
C ILE A 267 0.13 6.40 70.50
N ARG A 268 -0.83 5.68 69.90
CA ARG A 268 -2.20 5.62 70.40
C ARG A 268 -2.26 4.99 71.80
N GLY A 269 -1.59 3.86 72.02
CA GLY A 269 -1.53 3.20 73.33
C GLY A 269 -0.91 4.10 74.41
N ASN A 270 0.15 4.83 74.08
CA ASN A 270 0.78 5.79 75.00
C ASN A 270 -0.15 6.96 75.32
N LEU A 271 -0.89 7.49 74.33
CA LEU A 271 -1.90 8.53 74.57
C LEU A 271 -3.07 8.03 75.43
N GLU A 272 -3.53 6.79 75.23
CA GLU A 272 -4.57 6.14 76.06
C GLU A 272 -4.09 5.98 77.52
N LEU A 273 -2.84 5.55 77.73
CA LEU A 273 -2.22 5.46 79.07
C LEU A 273 -2.13 6.83 79.74
N LEU A 274 -1.73 7.87 79.00
CA LEU A 274 -1.64 9.25 79.52
C LEU A 274 -3.00 9.80 79.98
N GLN A 275 -4.09 9.43 79.29
CA GLN A 275 -5.46 9.82 79.67
C GLN A 275 -5.94 9.14 80.95
N GLN A 276 -5.48 7.93 81.24
CA GLN A 276 -5.85 7.16 82.43
C GLN A 276 -5.02 7.53 83.68
N MET A 277 -3.88 8.21 83.51
CA MET A 277 -3.02 8.65 84.61
C MET A 277 -3.54 9.95 85.25
N ASP A 278 -3.76 9.90 86.57
CA ASP A 278 -4.12 11.06 87.40
C ASP A 278 -2.92 12.01 87.62
N GLN A 279 -3.16 13.28 87.99
CA GLN A 279 -2.13 14.35 87.96
C GLN A 279 -0.95 14.19 88.95
N GLY A 280 -0.95 13.16 89.80
CA GLY A 280 0.09 12.92 90.81
C GLY A 280 0.94 11.67 90.54
N ASN A 281 2.23 11.89 90.25
CA ASN A 281 3.36 10.94 90.42
C ASN A 281 3.48 9.68 89.52
N GLY A 282 2.78 9.57 88.38
CA GLY A 282 3.07 8.52 87.38
C GLY A 282 4.23 8.87 86.43
N PRO A 283 4.82 7.90 85.68
CA PRO A 283 5.90 8.13 84.69
C PRO A 283 5.40 8.81 83.41
N ARG A 284 4.55 9.83 83.56
CA ARG A 284 3.89 10.59 82.47
C ARG A 284 4.89 11.16 81.46
N ARG A 285 6.06 11.55 81.98
CA ARG A 285 7.16 12.10 81.18
C ARG A 285 7.82 11.04 80.29
N GLU A 286 7.91 9.79 80.74
CA GLU A 286 8.43 8.68 79.94
C GLU A 286 7.42 8.29 78.85
N VAL A 287 6.13 8.17 79.17
CA VAL A 287 5.09 7.83 78.18
C VAL A 287 4.95 8.92 77.09
N LEU A 288 5.06 10.20 77.46
CA LEU A 288 5.13 11.31 76.51
C LEU A 288 6.40 11.26 75.65
N ALA A 289 7.55 10.94 76.25
CA ALA A 289 8.80 10.79 75.53
C ALA A 289 8.73 9.63 74.51
N ASP A 290 8.15 8.50 74.88
CA ASP A 290 7.97 7.33 73.99
C ASP A 290 7.03 7.65 72.82
N ALA A 291 5.89 8.30 73.08
CA ALA A 291 4.97 8.73 72.02
C ALA A 291 5.63 9.74 71.06
N THR A 292 6.42 10.67 71.60
CA THR A 292 7.15 11.68 70.81
C THR A 292 8.23 11.02 69.95
N GLY A 293 9.01 10.09 70.53
CA GLY A 293 10.04 9.34 69.82
C GLY A 293 9.48 8.52 68.66
N GLU A 294 8.31 7.90 68.85
CA GLU A 294 7.67 7.12 67.79
C GLU A 294 7.06 8.01 66.69
N ALA A 295 6.56 9.21 67.04
CA ALA A 295 6.13 10.21 66.05
C ALA A 295 7.31 10.73 65.22
N GLU A 296 8.47 10.97 65.84
CA GLU A 296 9.70 11.32 65.13
C GLU A 296 10.20 10.19 64.23
N ARG A 297 10.11 8.93 64.69
CA ARG A 297 10.41 7.74 63.87
C ARG A 297 9.50 7.66 62.64
N MET A 298 8.19 7.87 62.82
CA MET A 298 7.22 7.90 61.72
C MET A 298 7.46 9.06 60.75
N SER A 299 7.82 10.24 61.26
CA SER A 299 8.18 11.40 60.43
C SER A 299 9.42 11.12 59.56
N ARG A 300 10.45 10.49 60.13
CA ARG A 300 11.64 10.04 59.38
C ARG A 300 11.28 9.01 58.30
N LEU A 301 10.42 8.03 58.63
CA LEU A 301 9.96 7.04 57.67
C LEU A 301 9.22 7.69 56.49
N LEU A 302 8.28 8.60 56.76
CA LEU A 302 7.54 9.31 55.72
C LEU A 302 8.45 10.17 54.84
N ASN A 303 9.43 10.87 55.42
CA ASN A 303 10.41 11.64 54.67
C ASN A 303 11.25 10.74 53.75
N ASN A 304 11.70 9.58 54.23
CA ASN A 304 12.44 8.61 53.42
C ASN A 304 11.59 8.08 52.26
N LEU A 305 10.30 7.79 52.49
CA LEU A 305 9.38 7.37 51.44
C LEU A 305 9.15 8.46 50.40
N LEU A 306 9.03 9.72 50.81
CA LEU A 306 8.87 10.85 49.90
C LEU A 306 10.12 11.04 49.00
N ILE A 307 11.31 10.83 49.56
CA ILE A 307 12.58 10.86 48.80
C ILE A 307 12.62 9.72 47.79
N LEU A 308 12.25 8.50 48.20
CA LEU A 308 12.21 7.34 47.32
C LEU A 308 11.21 7.52 46.17
N ALA A 309 10.00 7.98 46.47
CA ALA A 309 8.96 8.21 45.47
C ALA A 309 9.34 9.30 44.44
N ARG A 310 10.08 10.34 44.87
CA ARG A 310 10.62 11.36 43.96
C ARG A 310 11.71 10.81 43.05
N ALA A 311 12.53 9.90 43.55
CA ALA A 311 13.54 9.20 42.74
C ALA A 311 12.88 8.29 41.69
N ASP A 312 11.85 7.52 42.07
CA ASP A 312 11.11 6.63 41.17
C ASP A 312 10.30 7.38 40.11
N ALA A 313 9.78 8.57 40.43
CA ALA A 313 9.05 9.43 39.49
C ALA A 313 9.95 10.05 38.40
N GLY A 314 11.25 9.73 38.39
CA GLY A 314 12.18 10.22 37.37
C GLY A 314 12.41 11.73 37.44
N GLN A 315 12.30 12.34 38.64
CA GLN A 315 12.69 13.73 38.80
C GLN A 315 14.12 13.90 38.31
N HIS A 316 14.31 14.77 37.32
CA HIS A 316 15.63 15.17 36.87
C HIS A 316 16.33 15.86 38.04
N ILE A 317 17.32 15.19 38.64
CA ILE A 317 18.22 15.81 39.60
C ILE A 317 19.03 16.84 38.82
N GLU A 318 18.71 18.12 38.97
CA GLU A 318 19.50 19.21 38.41
C GLU A 318 20.89 19.17 39.04
N LYS A 319 21.91 18.93 38.22
CA LYS A 319 23.31 18.89 38.65
C LYS A 319 23.97 20.22 38.34
N ALA A 320 24.57 20.83 39.34
CA ALA A 320 25.40 22.03 39.19
C ALA A 320 26.86 21.70 39.53
N PRO A 321 27.84 22.47 39.00
CA PRO A 321 29.21 22.42 39.47
C PRO A 321 29.26 22.72 40.98
N LEU A 322 29.86 21.83 41.76
CA LEU A 322 30.05 22.00 43.20
C LEU A 322 31.44 21.54 43.63
N ASP A 323 31.96 22.18 44.68
CA ASP A 323 33.20 21.79 45.34
C ASP A 323 32.93 20.65 46.35
N LEU A 324 33.37 19.43 45.98
CA LEU A 324 33.19 18.24 46.80
C LEU A 324 34.00 18.32 48.10
N GLY A 325 35.17 18.96 48.07
CA GLY A 325 36.01 19.15 49.25
C GLY A 325 35.31 20.02 50.29
N ALA A 326 34.76 21.15 49.86
CA ALA A 326 33.98 22.02 50.74
C ALA A 326 32.76 21.30 51.34
N LEU A 327 32.02 20.54 50.54
CA LEU A 327 30.84 19.78 51.00
C LEU A 327 31.20 18.69 52.02
N VAL A 328 32.25 17.91 51.77
CA VAL A 328 32.67 16.84 52.70
C VAL A 328 33.23 17.44 54.00
N GLN A 329 33.93 18.58 53.94
CA GLN A 329 34.35 19.31 55.13
C GLN A 329 33.16 19.84 55.95
N ASP A 330 32.12 20.34 55.30
CA ASP A 330 30.88 20.75 55.97
C ASP A 330 30.23 19.58 56.72
N VAL A 331 30.16 18.41 56.07
CA VAL A 331 29.63 17.19 56.69
C VAL A 331 30.52 16.74 57.86
N ALA A 332 31.85 16.77 57.70
CA ALA A 332 32.79 16.42 58.75
C ALA A 332 32.65 17.28 60.01
N ARG A 333 32.30 18.57 59.85
CA ARG A 333 32.02 19.46 60.99
C ARG A 333 30.72 19.14 61.71
N GLN A 334 29.74 18.57 61.01
CA GLN A 334 28.44 18.18 61.58
C GLN A 334 28.47 16.78 62.22
N ALA A 335 29.38 15.91 61.79
CA ALA A 335 29.46 14.52 62.24
C ALA A 335 29.55 14.33 63.78
N PRO A 336 30.34 15.10 64.55
CA PRO A 336 30.43 14.93 66.00
C PRO A 336 29.12 15.19 66.76
N LEU A 337 28.15 15.86 66.13
CA LEU A 337 26.84 16.12 66.72
C LEU A 337 25.90 14.91 66.63
N LEU A 338 26.25 13.89 65.84
CA LEU A 338 25.41 12.72 65.58
C LEU A 338 25.55 11.63 66.64
N GLY A 339 26.62 11.62 67.44
CA GLY A 339 26.80 10.64 68.51
C GLY A 339 28.08 10.81 69.32
N PRO A 340 28.21 10.09 70.45
CA PRO A 340 29.31 10.26 71.40
C PRO A 340 30.61 9.54 71.02
N ASN A 341 30.59 8.71 69.96
CA ASN A 341 31.76 7.92 69.57
C ASN A 341 32.89 8.80 69.02
N PRO A 342 34.18 8.40 69.22
CA PRO A 342 35.31 9.09 68.62
C PRO A 342 35.18 9.18 67.09
N PHE A 343 35.26 10.41 66.56
CA PHE A 343 35.21 10.70 65.13
C PHE A 343 36.55 11.24 64.64
N ARG A 344 37.08 10.67 63.55
CA ARG A 344 38.28 11.15 62.88
C ARG A 344 38.04 11.43 61.40
N THR A 345 38.81 12.35 60.87
CA THR A 345 38.89 12.61 59.43
C THR A 345 40.25 12.18 58.91
N ARG A 346 40.31 11.57 57.71
CA ARG A 346 41.57 11.14 57.08
C ARG A 346 41.65 11.61 55.64
N ASN A 347 42.77 12.24 55.27
CA ASN A 347 43.10 12.60 53.88
C ASN A 347 42.04 13.48 53.17
N LEU A 348 41.26 14.30 53.90
CA LEU A 348 40.25 15.17 53.27
C LEU A 348 40.88 16.21 52.32
N ASP A 349 42.13 16.59 52.55
CA ASP A 349 42.89 17.52 51.71
C ASP A 349 43.06 17.02 50.27
N THR A 350 42.93 15.71 50.04
CA THR A 350 42.96 15.10 48.69
C THR A 350 41.78 15.53 47.81
N LEU A 351 40.71 16.09 48.40
CA LEU A 351 39.55 16.65 47.71
C LEU A 351 39.69 18.15 47.43
N SER A 352 40.83 18.79 47.74
CA SER A 352 41.02 20.22 47.50
C SER A 352 40.89 20.55 46.00
N GLY A 353 39.95 21.43 45.65
CA GLY A 353 39.65 21.79 44.26
C GLY A 353 38.88 20.72 43.47
N ALA A 354 38.31 19.72 44.14
CA ALA A 354 37.52 18.67 43.49
C ALA A 354 36.14 19.20 43.05
N GLN A 355 36.06 19.65 41.80
CA GLN A 355 34.80 20.08 41.18
C GLN A 355 34.05 18.89 40.59
N ILE A 356 32.81 18.67 41.02
CA ILE A 356 31.93 17.63 40.48
C ILE A 356 30.59 18.23 40.05
N MET A 357 29.91 17.56 39.11
CA MET A 357 28.52 17.87 38.77
C MET A 357 27.58 17.09 39.70
N GLY A 358 26.91 17.78 40.60
CA GLY A 358 26.01 17.14 41.56
C GLY A 358 24.97 18.10 42.15
N HIS A 359 24.15 17.59 43.06
CA HIS A 359 23.22 18.38 43.85
C HIS A 359 23.72 18.42 45.29
N ALA A 360 24.06 19.61 45.79
CA ALA A 360 24.73 19.77 47.08
C ALA A 360 23.92 19.15 48.23
N ASP A 361 22.61 19.42 48.30
CA ASP A 361 21.77 18.92 49.39
C ASP A 361 21.65 17.38 49.41
N TYR A 362 21.50 16.73 48.25
CA TYR A 362 21.41 15.27 48.19
C TYR A 362 22.72 14.58 48.56
N LEU A 363 23.86 15.13 48.14
CA LEU A 363 25.16 14.58 48.51
C LEU A 363 25.45 14.79 50.00
N LYS A 364 25.12 15.97 50.54
CA LYS A 364 25.23 16.24 51.98
C LYS A 364 24.34 15.29 52.78
N GLN A 365 23.11 15.09 52.36
CA GLN A 365 22.17 14.16 52.97
C GLN A 365 22.68 12.72 52.91
N LEU A 366 23.21 12.27 51.78
CA LEU A 366 23.81 10.94 51.63
C LEU A 366 24.91 10.71 52.66
N PHE A 367 25.88 11.62 52.78
CA PHE A 367 26.98 11.45 53.73
C PHE A 367 26.51 11.50 55.18
N LEU A 368 25.54 12.37 55.51
CA LEU A 368 24.95 12.40 56.85
C LEU A 368 24.20 11.11 57.18
N ILE A 369 23.48 10.50 56.24
CA ILE A 369 22.82 9.20 56.43
C ILE A 369 23.84 8.09 56.71
N LEU A 370 24.94 8.06 55.95
CA LEU A 370 26.01 7.07 56.15
C LEU A 370 26.69 7.24 57.52
N LEU A 371 26.97 8.48 57.93
CA LEU A 371 27.54 8.79 59.24
C LEU A 371 26.59 8.48 60.38
N ASP A 372 25.31 8.83 60.27
CA ASP A 372 24.27 8.49 61.25
C ASP A 372 24.19 6.97 61.45
N ASN A 373 24.26 6.19 60.36
CA ASN A 373 24.37 4.73 60.46
C ASN A 373 25.66 4.29 61.17
N ALA A 374 26.81 4.88 60.84
CA ALA A 374 28.07 4.55 61.49
C ALA A 374 28.01 4.81 63.01
N PHE A 375 27.43 5.94 63.45
CA PHE A 375 27.25 6.25 64.87
C PHE A 375 26.27 5.31 65.58
N LYS A 376 25.21 4.89 64.91
CA LYS A 376 24.20 3.97 65.49
C LYS A 376 24.71 2.54 65.68
N TYR A 377 25.51 2.04 64.75
CA TYR A 377 25.91 0.63 64.71
C TYR A 377 27.34 0.37 65.20
N THR A 378 28.13 1.40 65.47
CA THR A 378 29.46 1.24 66.08
C THR A 378 29.33 1.09 67.60
N PRO A 379 29.89 0.03 68.21
CA PRO A 379 29.86 -0.17 69.66
C PRO A 379 30.44 1.02 70.45
N PRO A 380 30.11 1.17 71.75
CA PRO A 380 30.69 2.19 72.60
C PRO A 380 32.24 2.12 72.58
N ALA A 381 32.89 3.28 72.45
CA ALA A 381 34.34 3.44 72.27
C ALA A 381 34.93 2.94 70.93
N GLY A 382 34.11 2.50 69.97
CA GLY A 382 34.53 2.28 68.59
C GLY A 382 34.72 3.59 67.82
N GLU A 383 35.71 3.63 66.93
CA GLU A 383 36.10 4.83 66.18
C GLU A 383 35.49 4.87 64.79
N ILE A 384 34.97 6.05 64.39
CA ILE A 384 34.37 6.31 63.07
C ILE A 384 35.32 7.22 62.29
N THR A 385 35.65 6.85 61.05
CA THR A 385 36.62 7.59 60.24
C THR A 385 36.04 8.00 58.88
N LEU A 386 35.83 9.30 58.67
CA LEU A 386 35.53 9.84 57.35
C LEU A 386 36.84 10.04 56.57
N ALA A 387 37.05 9.23 55.53
CA ALA A 387 38.24 9.29 54.70
C ALA A 387 37.93 9.67 53.26
N ALA A 388 38.87 10.38 52.61
CA ALA A 388 38.80 10.66 51.20
C ALA A 388 40.06 10.18 50.46
N ASN A 389 39.89 9.77 49.21
CA ASN A 389 40.97 9.39 48.33
C ASN A 389 40.65 9.87 46.90
N ARG A 390 41.66 10.39 46.21
CA ARG A 390 41.55 10.79 44.81
C ARG A 390 42.19 9.70 43.93
N GLN A 391 41.40 9.12 43.04
CA GLN A 391 41.89 8.25 41.98
C GLN A 391 41.91 8.98 40.64
N GLU A 392 42.56 8.40 39.62
CA GLU A 392 42.74 9.04 38.31
C GLU A 392 41.43 9.50 37.65
N ARG A 393 40.31 8.80 37.89
CA ARG A 393 39.02 9.08 37.24
C ARG A 393 37.86 9.38 38.19
N TRP A 394 38.03 9.23 39.51
CA TRP A 394 36.94 9.35 40.48
C TRP A 394 37.47 9.82 41.84
N TYR A 395 36.60 10.47 42.61
CA TYR A 395 36.84 10.75 44.04
C TYR A 395 36.13 9.68 44.87
N ALA A 396 36.86 9.09 45.81
CA ALA A 396 36.34 8.13 46.77
C ALA A 396 36.18 8.81 48.13
N VAL A 397 34.99 8.70 48.72
CA VAL A 397 34.71 9.13 50.10
C VAL A 397 34.15 7.91 50.83
N SER A 398 34.74 7.56 51.97
CA SER A 398 34.36 6.41 52.79
C SER A 398 34.09 6.84 54.22
N VAL A 399 33.08 6.23 54.85
CA VAL A 399 32.68 6.41 56.24
C VAL A 399 32.93 5.13 57.01
#